data_AF-A0A1A9UMW7-F1
#
_entry.id   AF-A0A1A9UMW7-F1
#
_cell.length_a   1.000
_cell.length_b   1.000
_cell.length_c   1.000
_cell.angle_alpha   90.00
_cell.angle_beta   90.00
_cell.angle_gamma   90.00
#
_symmetry.space_group_name_H-M   'P 1'
#
loop_
_entity.id
_entity.type
_entity.pdbx_description
1 polymer ?
#
loop_
_entity_poly.entity_id
_entity_poly.type
_entity_poly.pdbx_seq_one_letter_code
_entity_poly.pdbx_strand_id
1 'polypeptide(L)'
;MDAYRYMQELYRKKQSDAMRYLLRIRVWQSRQLTKLHRSPRPTRPDKARRLGYKAKQGFIIYRIRVRRGGRKRPVPKGSTYGKPKSHGVNKLKPYRGLQSIAEERVGRR
;
A
#
# COMPACT_ATOMS: atom_id res chain seq x y z
N MET A 1 18.15 24.43 -7.67
CA MET A 1 17.37 23.50 -6.81
C MET A 1 17.19 22.18 -7.56
N ASP A 2 17.45 21.04 -6.91
CA ASP A 2 17.34 19.71 -7.53
C ASP A 2 15.87 19.34 -7.84
N ALA A 3 15.61 18.74 -9.00
CA ALA A 3 14.28 18.34 -9.46
C ALA A 3 13.56 17.43 -8.45
N TYR A 4 14.31 16.54 -7.76
CA TYR A 4 13.74 15.66 -6.75
C TYR A 4 13.22 16.40 -5.51
N ARG A 5 13.77 17.58 -5.22
CA ARG A 5 13.29 18.41 -4.10
C ARG A 5 11.89 18.95 -4.36
N TYR A 6 11.65 19.48 -5.56
CA TYR A 6 10.31 19.95 -5.97
C TYR A 6 9.29 18.80 -6.00
N MET A 7 9.68 17.64 -6.52
CA MET A 7 8.82 16.45 -6.48
C MET A 7 8.42 16.11 -5.04
N GLN A 8 9.37 16.12 -4.11
CA GLN A 8 9.08 15.85 -2.70
C GLN A 8 8.10 16.87 -2.12
N GLU A 9 8.25 18.16 -2.44
CA GLU A 9 7.38 19.24 -1.96
C GLU A 9 5.95 19.12 -2.51
N LEU A 10 5.78 18.77 -3.78
CA LEU A 10 4.47 18.45 -4.36
C LEU A 10 3.78 17.30 -3.59
N TYR A 11 4.51 16.23 -3.27
CA TYR A 11 3.95 15.11 -2.50
C TYR A 11 3.79 15.38 -1.00
N ARG A 12 4.32 16.48 -0.46
CA ARG A 12 3.98 16.96 0.89
C ARG A 12 2.60 17.61 0.89
N LYS A 13 2.26 18.38 -0.16
CA LYS A 13 0.95 19.04 -0.34
C LYS A 13 -0.05 18.17 -1.11
N LYS A 14 -0.38 16.97 -0.59
CA LYS A 14 -1.25 15.99 -1.29
C LYS A 14 -2.70 16.44 -1.50
N GLN A 15 -3.16 17.41 -0.72
CA GLN A 15 -4.53 17.94 -0.80
C GLN A 15 -4.70 19.06 -1.83
N SER A 16 -3.63 19.51 -2.50
CA SER A 16 -3.77 20.44 -3.63
C SER A 16 -4.60 19.83 -4.76
N ASP A 17 -5.28 20.66 -5.55
CA ASP A 17 -6.14 20.18 -6.64
C ASP A 17 -5.38 19.36 -7.67
N ALA A 18 -4.19 19.83 -8.06
CA ALA A 18 -3.30 19.11 -8.97
C ALA A 18 -2.97 17.69 -8.45
N MET A 19 -2.60 17.56 -7.17
CA MET A 19 -2.28 16.25 -6.60
C MET A 19 -3.52 15.37 -6.43
N ARG A 20 -4.66 15.93 -6.01
CA ARG A 20 -5.92 15.19 -5.91
C ARG A 20 -6.37 14.64 -7.26
N TYR A 21 -6.29 15.45 -8.31
CA TYR A 21 -6.60 15.04 -9.69
C TYR A 21 -5.72 13.87 -10.14
N LEU A 22 -4.40 14.01 -10.02
CA LEU A 22 -3.45 12.95 -10.39
C LEU A 22 -3.65 11.66 -9.59
N LEU A 23 -3.91 11.77 -8.28
CA LEU A 23 -4.15 10.60 -7.42
C LEU A 23 -5.48 9.90 -7.75
N ARG A 24 -6.53 10.64 -8.13
CA ARG A 24 -7.81 10.06 -8.56
C ARG A 24 -7.66 9.20 -9.80
N ILE A 25 -7.00 9.73 -10.85
CA ILE A 25 -6.76 8.98 -12.10
C ILE A 25 -5.93 7.73 -11.83
N ARG A 26 -4.86 7.85 -11.03
CA ARG A 26 -3.99 6.70 -10.69
C ARG A 26 -4.72 5.63 -9.91
N VAL A 27 -5.56 6.01 -8.95
CA VAL A 27 -6.36 5.06 -8.18
C VAL A 27 -7.36 4.35 -9.10
N TRP A 28 -8.01 5.08 -10.02
CA TRP A 28 -8.89 4.48 -11.02
C TRP A 28 -8.15 3.45 -11.88
N GLN A 29 -7.01 3.81 -12.47
CA GLN A 29 -6.19 2.90 -13.28
C GLN A 29 -5.77 1.67 -12.46
N SER A 30 -5.34 1.86 -11.21
CA SER A 30 -4.89 0.76 -10.35
C SER A 30 -6.01 -0.20 -9.93
N ARG A 31 -7.29 0.24 -9.98
CA ARG A 31 -8.43 -0.62 -9.70
C ARG A 31 -8.74 -1.57 -10.86
N GLN A 32 -8.53 -1.12 -12.10
CA GLN A 32 -8.73 -1.92 -13.32
C GLN A 32 -7.68 -3.02 -13.47
N LEU A 33 -6.47 -2.81 -12.95
CA LEU A 33 -5.40 -3.79 -13.00
C LEU A 33 -5.56 -4.92 -11.94
N THR A 34 -4.84 -6.02 -12.16
CA THR A 34 -4.81 -7.15 -11.23
C THR A 34 -4.24 -6.75 -9.87
N LYS A 35 -4.56 -7.55 -8.84
CA LYS A 35 -4.18 -7.27 -7.44
C LYS A 35 -2.67 -7.04 -7.25
N LEU A 36 -1.86 -7.81 -7.97
CA LEU A 36 -0.41 -7.70 -8.01
C LEU A 36 0.01 -7.68 -9.50
N HIS A 37 0.69 -6.63 -9.91
CA HIS A 37 1.25 -6.52 -11.25
C HIS A 37 2.61 -5.82 -11.22
N ARG A 38 3.47 -6.18 -12.17
CA ARG A 38 4.76 -5.51 -12.37
C ARG A 38 4.53 -4.13 -12.98
N SER A 39 5.23 -3.12 -12.47
CA SER A 39 5.23 -1.78 -13.04
C SER A 39 6.56 -1.52 -13.74
N PRO A 40 6.56 -1.02 -14.98
CA PRO A 40 7.80 -0.81 -15.73
C PRO A 40 8.68 0.29 -15.12
N ARG A 41 8.09 1.29 -14.44
CA ARG A 41 8.79 2.43 -13.84
C ARG A 41 8.17 2.80 -12.48
N PRO A 42 8.97 3.31 -11.53
CA PRO A 42 8.43 3.77 -10.25
C PRO A 42 7.51 4.98 -10.45
N THR A 43 6.33 4.95 -9.85
CA THR A 43 5.37 6.07 -9.88
C THR A 43 5.91 7.32 -9.19
N ARG A 44 6.83 7.14 -8.24
CA ARG A 44 7.52 8.17 -7.46
C ARG A 44 9.02 7.93 -7.49
N PRO A 45 9.74 8.44 -8.50
CA PRO A 45 11.19 8.23 -8.59
C PRO A 45 11.95 8.89 -7.43
N ASP A 46 11.47 10.04 -6.92
CA ASP A 46 12.00 10.74 -5.74
C ASP A 46 12.02 9.83 -4.50
N LYS A 47 10.88 9.18 -4.21
CA LYS A 47 10.73 8.32 -3.04
C LYS A 47 11.42 6.97 -3.24
N ALA A 48 11.38 6.42 -4.45
CA ALA A 48 12.03 5.16 -4.78
C ALA A 48 13.55 5.26 -4.57
N ARG A 49 14.20 6.33 -5.07
CA ARG A 49 15.64 6.56 -4.87
C ARG A 49 16.03 6.61 -3.39
N ARG A 50 15.22 7.28 -2.56
CA ARG A 50 15.43 7.33 -1.10
C ARG A 50 15.36 5.96 -0.43
N LEU A 51 14.56 5.04 -0.98
CA LEU A 51 14.43 3.67 -0.50
C LEU A 51 15.48 2.72 -1.13
N GLY A 52 16.46 3.25 -1.88
CA GLY A 52 17.55 2.47 -2.46
C GLY A 52 17.35 2.02 -3.91
N TYR A 53 16.24 2.40 -4.57
CA TYR A 53 16.05 2.09 -5.99
C TYR A 53 17.09 2.82 -6.84
N LYS A 54 17.75 2.05 -7.73
CA LYS A 54 18.59 2.58 -8.80
C LYS A 54 18.00 2.15 -10.14
N ALA A 55 18.06 3.04 -11.13
CA ALA A 55 17.62 2.74 -12.50
C ALA A 55 18.69 1.92 -13.23
N LYS A 56 18.85 0.66 -12.82
CA LYS A 56 19.75 -0.32 -13.41
C LYS A 56 19.06 -1.67 -13.53
N GLN A 57 19.57 -2.55 -14.39
CA GLN A 57 19.09 -3.92 -14.47
C GLN A 57 19.23 -4.63 -13.11
N GLY A 58 18.29 -5.53 -12.82
CA GLY A 58 18.16 -6.19 -11.51
C GLY A 58 17.23 -5.48 -10.51
N PHE A 59 16.85 -4.22 -10.75
CA PHE A 59 15.80 -3.55 -9.97
C PHE A 59 14.43 -3.71 -10.62
N ILE A 60 13.46 -4.20 -9.86
CA ILE A 60 12.08 -4.41 -10.33
C ILE A 60 11.11 -3.73 -9.38
N ILE A 61 10.06 -3.13 -9.92
CA ILE A 61 8.98 -2.51 -9.16
C ILE A 61 7.69 -3.30 -9.35
N TYR A 62 7.05 -3.65 -8.25
CA TYR A 62 5.70 -4.22 -8.23
C TYR A 62 4.71 -3.24 -7.61
N ARG A 63 3.47 -3.31 -8.07
CA ARG A 63 2.33 -2.63 -7.44
C ARG A 63 1.38 -3.68 -6.88
N ILE A 64 0.97 -3.48 -5.63
CA ILE A 64 0.05 -4.38 -4.94
C ILE A 64 -1.05 -3.59 -4.25
N ARG A 65 -2.28 -4.12 -4.29
CA ARG A 65 -3.42 -3.61 -3.51
C ARG A 65 -3.69 -4.45 -2.27
N VAL A 66 -3.85 -3.78 -1.14
CA VAL A 66 -4.27 -4.37 0.15
C VAL A 66 -5.59 -3.73 0.57
N ARG A 67 -6.54 -4.54 1.03
CA ARG A 67 -7.85 -4.07 1.50
C ARG A 67 -7.65 -3.24 2.78
N ARG A 68 -8.29 -2.07 2.84
CA ARG A 68 -8.28 -1.20 4.03
C ARG A 68 -9.14 -1.81 5.15
N GLY A 69 -8.92 -1.37 6.37
CA GLY A 69 -9.72 -1.73 7.55
C GLY A 69 -8.97 -2.63 8.54
N GLY A 70 -9.70 -3.07 9.56
CA GLY A 70 -9.22 -4.03 10.56
C GLY A 70 -9.18 -5.46 10.05
N ARG A 71 -8.82 -6.39 10.94
CA ARG A 71 -8.80 -7.83 10.65
C ARG A 71 -9.85 -8.51 11.50
N LYS A 72 -10.96 -8.92 10.89
CA LYS A 72 -11.95 -9.77 11.56
C LYS A 72 -11.33 -11.11 11.95
N ARG A 73 -11.60 -11.60 13.16
CA ARG A 73 -11.19 -12.97 13.53
C ARG A 73 -11.94 -13.99 12.66
N PRO A 74 -11.26 -14.97 12.05
CA PRO A 74 -11.92 -16.01 11.27
C PRO A 74 -12.55 -17.04 12.21
N VAL A 75 -13.78 -16.79 12.67
CA VAL A 75 -14.58 -17.73 13.46
C VAL A 75 -15.91 -18.02 12.77
N PRO A 76 -16.37 -19.30 12.74
CA PRO A 76 -17.69 -19.65 12.23
C PRO A 76 -18.78 -18.91 13.01
N LYS A 77 -19.71 -18.27 12.31
CA LYS A 77 -20.87 -17.55 12.88
C LYS A 77 -20.57 -16.48 13.96
N GLY A 78 -19.30 -16.11 14.19
CA GLY A 78 -18.93 -15.19 15.27
C GLY A 78 -18.68 -15.88 16.62
N SER A 79 -18.81 -17.21 16.68
CA SER A 79 -18.68 -17.98 17.92
C SER A 79 -17.22 -18.29 18.22
N THR A 80 -16.69 -17.67 19.28
CA THR A 80 -15.30 -17.85 19.74
C THR A 80 -15.15 -18.90 20.82
N TYR A 81 -16.22 -19.16 21.59
CA TYR A 81 -16.25 -20.01 22.78
C TYR A 81 -15.23 -19.57 23.85
N GLY A 82 -15.35 -20.08 25.09
CA GLY A 82 -14.44 -19.71 26.19
C GLY A 82 -14.80 -18.40 26.91
N LYS A 83 -13.80 -17.77 27.56
CA LYS A 83 -14.02 -16.65 28.49
C LYS A 83 -14.39 -15.34 27.76
N PRO A 84 -15.22 -14.45 28.35
CA PRO A 84 -15.66 -13.19 27.74
C PRO A 84 -14.53 -12.31 27.19
N LYS A 85 -13.36 -12.30 27.84
CA LYS A 85 -12.15 -11.58 27.37
C LYS A 85 -11.77 -11.91 25.92
N SER A 86 -12.02 -13.15 25.47
CA SER A 86 -11.62 -13.64 24.16
C SER A 86 -12.71 -13.50 23.09
N HIS A 87 -13.89 -12.97 23.41
CA HIS A 87 -15.05 -12.93 22.50
C HIS A 87 -15.00 -11.85 21.41
N GLY A 88 -13.96 -11.01 21.38
CA GLY A 88 -13.81 -9.97 20.36
C GLY A 88 -13.61 -10.54 18.94
N VAL A 89 -14.49 -10.13 18.00
CA VAL A 89 -14.42 -10.55 16.59
C VAL A 89 -14.14 -9.39 15.62
N ASN A 90 -14.92 -8.31 15.72
CA ASN A 90 -14.96 -7.25 14.69
C ASN A 90 -13.97 -6.10 14.90
N LYS A 91 -13.71 -5.71 16.15
CA LYS A 91 -12.89 -4.52 16.50
C LYS A 91 -11.38 -4.84 16.61
N LEU A 92 -10.95 -5.98 16.08
CA LEU A 92 -9.55 -6.40 16.10
C LEU A 92 -8.74 -5.69 15.00
N LYS A 93 -7.56 -5.21 15.37
CA LYS A 93 -6.59 -4.58 14.47
C LYS A 93 -5.48 -5.58 14.13
N PRO A 94 -4.97 -5.59 12.88
CA PRO A 94 -3.79 -6.39 12.57
C PRO A 94 -2.59 -5.87 13.38
N TYR A 95 -1.77 -6.78 13.89
CA TYR A 95 -0.54 -6.42 14.60
C TYR A 95 0.47 -5.72 13.67
N ARG A 96 0.56 -6.20 12.42
CA ARG A 96 1.47 -5.64 11.40
C ARG A 96 0.79 -4.53 10.59
N GLY A 97 1.59 -3.55 10.18
CA GLY A 97 1.14 -2.50 9.26
C GLY A 97 0.74 -3.04 7.89
N LEU A 98 -0.18 -2.36 7.20
CA LEU A 98 -0.63 -2.75 5.86
C LEU A 98 0.52 -2.78 4.82
N GLN A 99 1.56 -1.95 5.02
CA GLN A 99 2.76 -1.95 4.19
C GLN A 99 3.54 -3.26 4.34
N SER A 100 3.78 -3.73 5.56
CA SER A 100 4.46 -5.02 5.80
C SER A 100 3.68 -6.20 5.19
N ILE A 101 2.34 -6.18 5.32
CA ILE A 101 1.47 -7.19 4.68
C ILE A 101 1.57 -7.11 3.15
N ALA A 102 1.74 -5.91 2.59
CA ALA A 102 1.92 -5.73 1.15
C ALA A 102 3.27 -6.32 0.69
N GLU A 103 4.35 -6.03 1.40
CA GLU A 103 5.70 -6.54 1.11
C GLU A 103 5.75 -8.07 1.19
N GLU A 104 5.18 -8.67 2.24
CA GLU A 104 5.10 -10.13 2.39
C GLU A 104 4.33 -10.79 1.22
N ARG A 105 3.23 -10.19 0.78
CA ARG A 105 2.44 -10.73 -0.36
C ARG A 105 3.19 -10.65 -1.69
N VAL A 106 4.07 -9.68 -1.86
CA VAL A 106 4.94 -9.60 -3.03
C VAL A 106 6.04 -10.66 -2.91
N GLY A 107 6.69 -10.79 -1.75
CA GLY A 107 7.80 -11.74 -1.57
C GLY A 107 7.41 -13.22 -1.59
N ARG A 108 6.14 -13.55 -1.34
CA ARG A 108 5.61 -14.92 -1.50
C ARG A 108 5.34 -15.33 -2.95
N ARG A 109 5.45 -14.40 -3.91
CA ARG A 109 5.14 -14.61 -5.32
C ARG A 109 6.37 -14.39 -6.18
#